data_AF-A0A1F6LAJ7-F1
#
_entry.id   AF-A0A1F6LAJ7-F1
#
_cell.length_a   1.000
_cell.length_b   1.000
_cell.length_c   1.000
_cell.angle_alpha   90.00
_cell.angle_beta   90.00
_cell.angle_gamma   90.00
#
_symmetry.space_group_name_H-M   'P 1'
#
loop_
_entity.id
_entity.type
_entity.pdbx_description
1 polymer ?
#
loop_
_entity_poly.entity_id
_entity_poly.type
_entity_poly.pdbx_seq_one_letter_code
_entity_poly.pdbx_strand_id
1 'polypeptide(L)'
;MKSPVAAVFAVLLIPAAVFAASREKEDPIALNNRAVTAMNKGRFKEAIQLLQRAVQMNPEDTLVENLATAMNNLGVQYLNDTEPDKAMRWLQQAQEVRADDRINKNLAQALIMKGRFESEEGRPELAQQYFRDAVLTDPESRSAHESLGRSLYEQGRLKESLASVERALEIEDREELRAFSEKIRKQMEGEKDFFEQRGSHFRIFYSPDLPAQSVSTIAWKLDRAYESHRMALGGAPKGEIPAVLYSSRDKFAGTHDLTSNVVGIFSDGKVRLPIPDEPDWEAIEQTLSHEVAHAFLFDLGGPDIPVWLNEGLAEFLSVGPDRPTRSLDRARETGDALVPIKDLSDTLRNFKNNTKVTLAYDQAFSIAQFIHARFGIFGLRRLLKAFKDGRREEDALRQTLFMSSDMLQQSWEFSLRERR
;
A
#
# COMPACT_ATOMS: atom_id res chain seq x y z
N MET A 1 15.25 -28.15 30.65
CA MET A 1 14.13 -27.40 31.24
C MET A 1 14.68 -26.13 31.87
N LYS A 2 14.58 -24.99 31.17
CA LYS A 2 14.83 -23.66 31.70
C LYS A 2 13.54 -22.85 31.45
N SER A 3 12.99 -22.29 32.52
CA SER A 3 11.73 -21.52 32.54
C SER A 3 11.85 -20.21 31.74
N PRO A 4 10.81 -19.78 30.99
CA PRO A 4 10.85 -18.57 30.16
C PRO A 4 10.42 -17.26 30.87
N VAL A 5 10.27 -17.24 32.20
CA VAL A 5 9.63 -16.11 32.92
C VAL A 5 10.49 -14.83 33.02
N ALA A 6 11.74 -14.83 32.55
CA ALA A 6 12.69 -13.75 32.88
C ALA A 6 12.69 -12.50 31.95
N ALA A 7 11.89 -12.43 30.88
CA ALA A 7 12.08 -11.40 29.85
C ALA A 7 11.05 -10.24 29.78
N VAL A 8 10.02 -10.18 30.63
CA VAL A 8 8.92 -9.19 30.46
C VAL A 8 9.10 -7.88 31.25
N PHE A 9 10.15 -7.71 32.07
CA PHE A 9 10.21 -6.65 33.08
C PHE A 9 10.86 -5.31 32.66
N ALA A 10 10.85 -4.93 31.39
CA ALA A 10 11.57 -3.73 30.93
C ALA A 10 10.71 -2.59 30.35
N VAL A 11 9.41 -2.46 30.64
CA VAL A 11 8.71 -1.17 30.48
C VAL A 11 7.59 -1.04 31.50
N LEU A 12 7.76 -0.16 32.50
CA LEU A 12 6.73 0.65 33.20
C LEU A 12 7.29 1.17 34.53
N LEU A 13 8.18 2.16 34.46
CA LEU A 13 8.51 3.01 35.60
C LEU A 13 7.77 4.34 35.43
N ILE A 14 6.72 4.55 36.21
CA ILE A 14 6.16 5.88 36.49
C ILE A 14 6.49 6.18 37.96
N PRO A 15 7.10 7.34 38.30
CA PRO A 15 7.40 7.67 39.69
C PRO A 15 6.11 8.06 40.41
N ALA A 16 5.69 7.28 41.40
CA ALA A 16 4.57 7.63 42.28
C ALA A 16 5.07 8.50 43.45
N ALA A 17 4.64 9.76 43.47
CA ALA A 17 4.76 10.63 44.64
C ALA A 17 3.90 10.10 45.81
N VAL A 18 4.47 10.21 47.00
CA VAL A 18 3.97 9.66 48.27
C VAL A 18 2.77 10.47 48.78
N PHE A 19 1.65 9.79 49.06
CA PHE A 19 0.74 10.18 50.13
C PHE A 19 0.37 8.92 50.93
N ALA A 20 0.78 8.91 52.19
CA ALA A 20 0.53 7.85 53.14
C ALA A 20 -0.90 8.00 53.72
N ALA A 21 -1.80 7.11 53.30
CA ALA A 21 -3.00 6.76 54.04
C ALA A 21 -3.00 5.24 54.20
N SER A 22 -3.30 4.77 55.41
CA SER A 22 -3.33 3.37 55.89
C SER A 22 -3.33 2.30 54.79
N ARG A 23 -2.15 1.78 54.43
CA ARG A 23 -2.05 0.57 53.61
C ARG A 23 -2.46 -0.62 54.46
N GLU A 24 -3.71 -1.06 54.31
CA GLU A 24 -3.97 -2.51 54.33
C GLU A 24 -2.85 -3.16 53.51
N LYS A 25 -2.22 -4.22 54.03
CA LYS A 25 -1.29 -5.01 53.23
C LYS A 25 -2.09 -5.50 52.02
N GLU A 26 -1.91 -4.85 50.89
CA GLU A 26 -2.57 -5.27 49.65
C GLU A 26 -2.12 -6.69 49.36
N ASP A 27 -3.10 -7.58 49.26
CA ASP A 27 -2.89 -8.99 48.96
C ASP A 27 -3.09 -9.17 47.44
N PRO A 28 -2.15 -9.81 46.71
CA PRO A 28 -2.32 -10.12 45.29
C PRO A 28 -3.64 -10.83 44.98
N ILE A 29 -4.12 -11.69 45.89
CA ILE A 29 -5.40 -12.40 45.74
C ILE A 29 -6.58 -11.42 45.84
N ALA A 30 -6.53 -10.49 46.80
CA ALA A 30 -7.57 -9.46 46.94
C ALA A 30 -7.59 -8.51 45.73
N LEU A 31 -6.42 -8.12 45.22
CA LEU A 31 -6.30 -7.32 43.99
C LEU A 31 -6.87 -8.07 42.79
N ASN A 32 -6.57 -9.36 42.66
CA ASN A 32 -7.12 -10.22 41.61
C ASN A 32 -8.65 -10.32 41.67
N ASN A 33 -9.23 -10.58 42.85
CA ASN A 33 -10.67 -10.69 43.03
C ASN A 33 -11.40 -9.38 42.65
N ARG A 34 -10.81 -8.23 43.01
CA ARG A 34 -11.31 -6.91 42.59
C ARG A 34 -11.18 -6.70 41.09
N ALA A 35 -10.07 -7.11 40.49
CA ALA A 35 -9.85 -6.99 39.05
C ALA A 35 -10.84 -7.84 38.24
N VAL A 36 -11.07 -9.10 38.65
CA VAL A 36 -12.09 -9.98 38.04
C VAL A 36 -13.48 -9.35 38.15
N THR A 37 -13.81 -8.76 39.31
CA THR A 37 -15.07 -8.02 39.48
C THR A 37 -15.16 -6.81 38.54
N ALA A 38 -14.06 -6.08 38.35
CA ALA A 38 -14.00 -4.95 37.42
C ALA A 38 -14.13 -5.39 35.96
N MET A 39 -13.51 -6.50 35.56
CA MET A 39 -13.66 -7.10 34.22
C MET A 39 -15.11 -7.47 33.93
N ASN A 40 -15.78 -8.13 34.87
CA ASN A 40 -17.19 -8.51 34.73
C ASN A 40 -18.14 -7.29 34.58
N LYS A 41 -17.69 -6.10 35.03
CA LYS A 41 -18.41 -4.84 34.89
C LYS A 41 -17.97 -4.01 33.68
N GLY A 42 -17.13 -4.57 32.80
CA GLY A 42 -16.58 -3.86 31.64
C GLY A 42 -15.54 -2.78 31.97
N ARG A 43 -15.08 -2.70 33.22
CA ARG A 43 -14.09 -1.71 33.67
C ARG A 43 -12.67 -2.23 33.47
N PHE A 44 -12.33 -2.52 32.21
CA PHE A 44 -11.08 -3.20 31.88
C PHE A 44 -9.83 -2.41 32.26
N LYS A 45 -9.84 -1.07 32.12
CA LYS A 45 -8.72 -0.22 32.53
C LYS A 45 -8.42 -0.31 34.04
N GLU A 46 -9.47 -0.33 34.86
CA GLU A 46 -9.33 -0.53 36.32
C GLU A 46 -8.76 -1.92 36.61
N ALA A 47 -9.30 -2.95 35.95
CA ALA A 47 -8.82 -4.32 36.11
C ALA A 47 -7.34 -4.46 35.75
N ILE A 48 -6.90 -3.87 34.63
CA ILE A 48 -5.50 -3.88 34.19
C ILE A 48 -4.59 -3.25 35.25
N GLN A 49 -4.97 -2.10 35.82
CA GLN A 49 -4.17 -1.47 36.88
C GLN A 49 -4.05 -2.34 38.14
N LEU A 50 -5.14 -2.98 38.55
CA LEU A 50 -5.16 -3.89 39.71
C LEU A 50 -4.29 -5.13 39.44
N LEU A 51 -4.39 -5.72 38.25
CA LEU A 51 -3.64 -6.92 37.85
C LEU A 51 -2.16 -6.63 37.64
N GLN A 52 -1.79 -5.48 37.07
CA GLN A 52 -0.38 -5.05 36.98
C GLN A 52 0.26 -4.98 38.37
N ARG A 53 -0.45 -4.42 39.35
CA ARG A 53 0.02 -4.39 40.74
C ARG A 53 0.11 -5.78 41.35
N ALA A 54 -0.89 -6.64 41.14
CA ALA A 54 -0.88 -8.01 41.64
C ALA A 54 0.30 -8.82 41.07
N VAL A 55 0.52 -8.74 39.75
CA VAL A 55 1.64 -9.41 39.06
C VAL A 55 3.00 -8.88 39.53
N GLN A 56 3.13 -7.57 39.80
CA GLN A 56 4.36 -7.00 40.36
C GLN A 56 4.69 -7.54 41.75
N MET A 57 3.66 -7.85 42.55
CA MET A 57 3.84 -8.39 43.91
C MET A 57 4.13 -9.88 43.90
N ASN A 58 3.43 -10.63 43.06
CA ASN A 58 3.62 -12.07 42.87
C ASN A 58 3.21 -12.45 41.44
N PRO A 59 4.15 -12.76 40.53
CA PRO A 59 3.84 -13.05 39.14
C PRO A 59 3.36 -14.50 38.95
N GLU A 60 2.22 -14.85 39.53
CA GLU A 60 1.60 -16.15 39.30
C GLU A 60 0.94 -16.23 37.93
N ASP A 61 0.95 -17.43 37.33
CA ASP A 61 0.40 -17.68 35.99
C ASP A 61 -1.06 -17.21 35.85
N THR A 62 -1.89 -17.43 36.88
CA THR A 62 -3.29 -16.99 36.88
C THR A 62 -3.43 -15.46 36.85
N LEU A 63 -2.50 -14.73 37.50
CA LEU A 63 -2.52 -13.27 37.51
C LEU A 63 -2.06 -12.71 36.16
N VAL A 64 -1.05 -13.33 35.55
CA VAL A 64 -0.57 -13.01 34.19
C VAL A 64 -1.66 -13.30 33.16
N GLU A 65 -2.36 -14.42 33.27
CA GLU A 65 -3.49 -14.79 32.41
C GLU A 65 -4.65 -13.81 32.54
N ASN A 66 -5.03 -13.44 33.76
CA ASN A 66 -6.08 -12.45 33.98
C ASN A 66 -5.68 -11.07 33.44
N LEU A 67 -4.41 -10.68 33.56
CA LEU A 67 -3.90 -9.43 33.00
C LEU A 67 -4.02 -9.42 31.47
N ALA A 68 -3.54 -10.48 30.80
CA ALA A 68 -3.66 -10.62 29.36
C ALA A 68 -5.13 -10.64 28.91
N THR A 69 -6.01 -11.30 29.67
CA THR A 69 -7.45 -11.34 29.39
C THR A 69 -8.09 -9.95 29.53
N ALA A 70 -7.72 -9.18 30.56
CA ALA A 70 -8.23 -7.83 30.74
C ALA A 70 -7.78 -6.89 29.60
N MET A 71 -6.52 -6.99 29.17
CA MET A 71 -5.99 -6.25 28.02
C MET A 71 -6.68 -6.65 26.71
N ASN A 72 -6.88 -7.96 26.49
CA ASN A 72 -7.61 -8.48 25.34
C ASN A 72 -9.04 -7.93 25.29
N ASN A 73 -9.77 -7.95 26.41
CA ASN A 73 -11.14 -7.47 26.46
C ASN A 73 -11.24 -5.97 26.20
N LEU A 74 -10.28 -5.19 26.68
CA LEU A 74 -10.18 -3.76 26.33
C LEU A 74 -9.89 -3.55 24.84
N GLY A 75 -9.01 -4.36 24.26
CA GLY A 75 -8.74 -4.37 22.82
C GLY A 75 -10.01 -4.66 21.99
N VAL A 76 -10.77 -5.68 22.38
CA VAL A 76 -12.07 -6.02 21.77
C VAL A 76 -13.09 -4.89 21.94
N GLN A 77 -13.12 -4.22 23.09
CA GLN A 77 -13.98 -3.05 23.26
C GLN A 77 -13.62 -1.96 22.24
N TYR A 78 -12.34 -1.67 22.05
CA TYR A 78 -11.91 -0.69 21.05
C TYR A 78 -12.21 -1.12 19.61
N LEU A 79 -12.24 -2.42 19.29
CA LEU A 79 -12.76 -2.90 18.00
C LEU A 79 -14.23 -2.57 17.81
N ASN A 80 -15.04 -2.81 18.84
CA ASN A 80 -16.48 -2.49 18.79
C ASN A 80 -16.72 -0.98 18.70
N ASP A 81 -15.85 -0.18 19.32
CA ASP A 81 -15.85 1.28 19.23
C ASP A 81 -15.27 1.78 17.88
N THR A 82 -14.88 0.89 16.96
CA THR A 82 -14.25 1.20 15.66
C THR A 82 -12.96 2.02 15.78
N GLU A 83 -12.21 1.83 16.86
CA GLU A 83 -10.92 2.48 17.14
C GLU A 83 -9.74 1.49 16.96
N PRO A 84 -9.39 1.10 15.71
CA PRO A 84 -8.45 0.00 15.44
C PRO A 84 -7.05 0.26 15.99
N ASP A 85 -6.58 1.52 15.95
CA ASP A 85 -5.25 1.88 16.47
C ASP A 85 -5.13 1.65 17.99
N LYS A 86 -6.20 1.92 18.74
CA LYS A 86 -6.24 1.64 20.19
C LYS A 86 -6.39 0.15 20.44
N ALA A 87 -7.23 -0.55 19.66
CA ALA A 87 -7.41 -1.99 19.76
C ALA A 87 -6.08 -2.73 19.56
N MET A 88 -5.37 -2.42 18.47
CA MET A 88 -4.07 -3.02 18.14
C MET A 88 -3.06 -2.85 19.28
N ARG A 89 -2.93 -1.64 19.84
CA ARG A 89 -2.00 -1.37 20.95
C ARG A 89 -2.26 -2.28 22.16
N TRP A 90 -3.51 -2.38 22.60
CA TRP A 90 -3.85 -3.22 23.76
C TRP A 90 -3.72 -4.71 23.46
N LEU A 91 -4.04 -5.15 22.25
CA LEU A 91 -3.92 -6.55 21.84
C LEU A 91 -2.46 -6.98 21.67
N GLN A 92 -1.59 -6.11 21.15
CA GLN A 92 -0.14 -6.33 21.10
C GLN A 92 0.46 -6.43 22.52
N GLN A 93 0.07 -5.52 23.42
CA GLN A 93 0.48 -5.62 24.82
C GLN A 93 -0.01 -6.92 25.48
N ALA A 94 -1.24 -7.36 25.19
CA ALA A 94 -1.75 -8.63 25.69
C ALA A 94 -0.92 -9.83 25.17
N GLN A 95 -0.54 -9.80 23.89
CA GLN A 95 0.29 -10.82 23.23
C GLN A 95 1.70 -10.88 23.83
N GLU A 96 2.29 -9.73 24.16
CA GLU A 96 3.59 -9.63 24.85
C GLU A 96 3.53 -10.22 26.27
N VAL A 97 2.40 -10.04 26.97
CA VAL A 97 2.19 -10.62 28.31
C VAL A 97 2.01 -12.13 28.22
N ARG A 98 1.24 -12.62 27.24
CA ARG A 98 0.97 -14.06 27.08
C ARG A 98 0.57 -14.38 25.64
N ALA A 99 1.20 -15.40 25.07
CA ALA A 99 0.75 -16.02 23.83
C ALA A 99 -0.58 -16.75 24.05
N ASP A 100 -1.63 -16.36 23.31
CA ASP A 100 -2.97 -16.94 23.35
C ASP A 100 -3.64 -16.76 21.98
N ASP A 101 -4.22 -17.83 21.44
CA ASP A 101 -4.85 -17.83 20.12
C ASP A 101 -6.02 -16.84 20.02
N ARG A 102 -6.74 -16.59 21.12
CA ARG A 102 -7.84 -15.60 21.15
C ARG A 102 -7.31 -14.19 20.95
N ILE A 103 -6.14 -13.88 21.53
CA ILE A 103 -5.49 -12.58 21.37
C ILE A 103 -5.05 -12.41 19.91
N ASN A 104 -4.44 -13.44 19.32
CA ASN A 104 -4.03 -13.41 17.91
C ASN A 104 -5.23 -13.20 16.98
N LYS A 105 -6.33 -13.92 17.20
CA LYS A 105 -7.57 -13.74 16.42
C LYS A 105 -8.12 -12.32 16.50
N ASN A 106 -8.17 -11.74 17.70
CA ASN A 106 -8.64 -10.36 17.89
C ASN A 106 -7.66 -9.34 17.28
N LEU A 107 -6.35 -9.57 17.39
CA LEU A 107 -5.33 -8.71 16.79
C LEU A 107 -5.41 -8.74 15.26
N ALA A 108 -5.60 -9.92 14.65
CA ALA A 108 -5.84 -10.06 13.22
C ALA A 108 -7.10 -9.29 12.80
N GLN A 109 -8.19 -9.32 13.57
CA GLN A 109 -9.38 -8.51 13.29
C GLN A 109 -9.10 -7.00 13.36
N ALA A 110 -8.28 -6.55 14.31
CA ALA A 110 -7.85 -5.15 14.42
C ALA A 110 -7.03 -4.70 13.21
N LEU A 111 -6.09 -5.55 12.78
CA LEU A 111 -5.28 -5.31 11.59
C LEU A 111 -6.15 -5.26 10.32
N ILE A 112 -7.12 -6.17 10.16
CA ILE A 112 -8.06 -6.12 9.03
C ILE A 112 -8.88 -4.81 9.07
N MET A 113 -9.40 -4.42 10.23
CA MET A 113 -10.17 -3.19 10.36
C MET A 113 -9.32 -1.96 10.00
N LYS A 114 -8.07 -1.90 10.49
CA LYS A 114 -7.12 -0.87 10.11
C LYS A 114 -6.87 -0.87 8.61
N GLY A 115 -6.61 -2.03 8.02
CA GLY A 115 -6.42 -2.18 6.58
C GLY A 115 -7.61 -1.66 5.76
N ARG A 116 -8.85 -1.93 6.19
CA ARG A 116 -10.05 -1.37 5.56
C ARG A 116 -10.10 0.15 5.63
N PHE A 117 -9.82 0.75 6.80
CA PHE A 117 -9.75 2.21 6.92
C PHE A 117 -8.68 2.80 6.01
N GLU A 118 -7.49 2.20 5.97
CA GLU A 118 -6.45 2.68 5.05
C GLU A 118 -6.88 2.55 3.59
N SER A 119 -7.62 1.50 3.24
CA SER A 119 -8.17 1.33 1.88
C SER A 119 -9.21 2.40 1.54
N GLU A 120 -10.12 2.71 2.45
CA GLU A 120 -11.14 3.76 2.30
C GLU A 120 -10.51 5.15 2.18
N GLU A 121 -9.40 5.35 2.87
CA GLU A 121 -8.59 6.55 2.82
C GLU A 121 -7.68 6.63 1.58
N GLY A 122 -7.79 5.67 0.66
CA GLY A 122 -6.99 5.64 -0.56
C GLY A 122 -5.52 5.31 -0.31
N ARG A 123 -5.18 4.50 0.70
CA ARG A 123 -3.81 4.02 0.96
C ARG A 123 -3.73 2.50 0.77
N PRO A 124 -3.94 1.98 -0.45
CA PRO A 124 -4.10 0.55 -0.71
C PRO A 124 -2.85 -0.30 -0.44
N GLU A 125 -1.64 0.25 -0.55
CA GLU A 125 -0.41 -0.47 -0.22
C GLU A 125 -0.26 -0.64 1.29
N LEU A 126 -0.62 0.38 2.07
CA LEU A 126 -0.67 0.29 3.53
C LEU A 126 -1.79 -0.64 4.00
N ALA A 127 -2.96 -0.57 3.34
CA ALA A 127 -4.05 -1.52 3.56
C ALA A 127 -3.59 -2.96 3.33
N GLN A 128 -2.90 -3.22 2.22
CA GLN A 128 -2.33 -4.51 1.89
C GLN A 128 -1.33 -4.97 2.96
N GLN A 129 -0.46 -4.09 3.46
CA GLN A 129 0.46 -4.40 4.54
C GLN A 129 -0.29 -4.88 5.78
N TYR A 130 -1.32 -4.15 6.22
CA TYR A 130 -2.14 -4.56 7.36
C TYR A 130 -2.87 -5.89 7.13
N PHE A 131 -3.35 -6.16 5.92
CA PHE A 131 -3.95 -7.46 5.60
C PHE A 131 -2.93 -8.61 5.61
N ARG A 132 -1.70 -8.36 5.14
CA ARG A 132 -0.60 -9.34 5.26
C ARG A 132 -0.23 -9.60 6.72
N ASP A 133 -0.11 -8.54 7.52
CA ASP A 133 0.17 -8.66 8.95
C ASP A 133 -0.95 -9.42 9.68
N ALA A 134 -2.21 -9.25 9.25
CA ALA A 134 -3.34 -10.02 9.78
C ALA A 134 -3.22 -11.51 9.44
N VAL A 135 -2.83 -11.86 8.21
CA VAL A 135 -2.57 -13.26 7.80
C VAL A 135 -1.40 -13.86 8.57
N LEU A 136 -0.35 -13.09 8.84
CA LEU A 136 0.79 -13.56 9.65
C LEU A 136 0.40 -13.78 11.11
N THR A 137 -0.50 -12.93 11.64
CA THR A 137 -0.98 -12.99 13.02
C THR A 137 -1.95 -14.16 13.25
N ASP A 138 -2.86 -14.39 12.31
CA ASP A 138 -3.79 -15.53 12.32
C ASP A 138 -3.88 -16.16 10.92
N PRO A 139 -3.03 -17.18 10.64
CA PRO A 139 -3.01 -17.85 9.34
C PRO A 139 -4.31 -18.56 8.96
N GLU A 140 -5.17 -18.87 9.94
CA GLU A 140 -6.48 -19.50 9.74
C GLU A 140 -7.62 -18.47 9.68
N SER A 141 -7.32 -17.18 9.59
CA SER A 141 -8.32 -16.14 9.44
C SER A 141 -8.80 -16.04 7.99
N ARG A 142 -9.96 -16.63 7.70
CA ARG A 142 -10.64 -16.50 6.40
C ARG A 142 -10.87 -15.04 6.01
N SER A 143 -11.21 -14.16 6.98
CA SER A 143 -11.37 -12.72 6.72
C SER A 143 -10.07 -12.03 6.35
N ALA A 144 -8.92 -12.45 6.90
CA ALA A 144 -7.62 -11.87 6.56
C ALA A 144 -7.24 -12.21 5.12
N HIS A 145 -7.34 -13.51 4.76
CA HIS A 145 -7.08 -13.99 3.40
C HIS A 145 -8.02 -13.37 2.37
N GLU A 146 -9.31 -13.27 2.67
CA GLU A 146 -10.28 -12.59 1.80
C GLU A 146 -9.92 -11.11 1.60
N SER A 147 -9.63 -10.38 2.69
CA SER A 147 -9.31 -8.94 2.61
C SER A 147 -8.02 -8.70 1.82
N LEU A 148 -7.01 -9.54 2.04
CA LEU A 148 -5.77 -9.52 1.26
C LEU A 148 -6.04 -9.82 -0.23
N GLY A 149 -6.85 -10.85 -0.51
CA GLY A 149 -7.22 -11.23 -1.87
C GLY A 149 -7.95 -10.13 -2.63
N ARG A 150 -8.90 -9.45 -1.99
CA ARG A 150 -9.62 -8.30 -2.57
C ARG A 150 -8.70 -7.10 -2.80
N SER A 151 -7.87 -6.76 -1.82
CA SER A 151 -6.89 -5.66 -1.95
C SER A 151 -5.90 -5.92 -3.09
N LEU A 152 -5.41 -7.16 -3.21
CA LEU A 152 -4.56 -7.58 -4.32
C LEU A 152 -5.30 -7.48 -5.65
N TYR A 153 -6.56 -7.91 -5.72
CA TYR A 153 -7.37 -7.82 -6.94
C TYR A 153 -7.52 -6.38 -7.44
N GLU A 154 -7.80 -5.44 -6.54
CA GLU A 154 -7.93 -4.00 -6.86
C GLU A 154 -6.61 -3.40 -7.36
N GLN A 155 -5.47 -3.90 -6.88
CA GLN A 155 -4.13 -3.55 -7.38
C GLN A 155 -3.79 -4.27 -8.70
N GLY A 156 -4.74 -5.03 -9.25
CA GLY A 156 -4.59 -5.86 -10.43
C GLY A 156 -3.99 -7.24 -10.16
N ARG A 157 -3.43 -7.53 -8.97
CA ARG A 157 -2.54 -8.68 -8.61
C ARG A 157 -3.23 -10.02 -8.64
N LEU A 158 -3.69 -10.44 -9.82
CA LEU A 158 -4.62 -11.55 -10.00
C LEU A 158 -4.09 -12.87 -9.47
N LYS A 159 -2.81 -13.20 -9.71
CA LYS A 159 -2.22 -14.46 -9.24
C LYS A 159 -2.18 -14.55 -7.71
N GLU A 160 -1.72 -13.49 -7.06
CA GLU A 160 -1.62 -13.43 -5.59
C GLU A 160 -3.00 -13.30 -4.95
N SER A 161 -3.89 -12.56 -5.62
CA SER A 161 -5.30 -12.45 -5.25
C SER A 161 -5.96 -13.82 -5.26
N LEU A 162 -5.83 -14.57 -6.36
CA LEU A 162 -6.38 -15.92 -6.49
C LEU A 162 -5.86 -16.85 -5.40
N ALA A 163 -4.55 -16.86 -5.16
CA ALA A 163 -3.96 -17.69 -4.10
C ALA A 163 -4.51 -17.35 -2.70
N SER A 164 -4.71 -16.05 -2.41
CA SER A 164 -5.28 -15.61 -1.12
C SER A 164 -6.76 -15.99 -1.02
N VAL A 165 -7.54 -15.82 -2.09
CA VAL A 165 -8.97 -16.19 -2.13
C VAL A 165 -9.14 -17.72 -2.05
N GLU A 166 -8.27 -18.49 -2.68
CA GLU A 166 -8.23 -19.96 -2.56
C GLU A 166 -7.94 -20.39 -1.13
N ARG A 167 -7.00 -19.75 -0.44
CA ARG A 167 -6.75 -20.04 0.98
C ARG A 167 -7.96 -19.68 1.85
N ALA A 168 -8.66 -18.58 1.56
CA ALA A 168 -9.90 -18.23 2.24
C ALA A 168 -10.99 -19.31 2.04
N LEU A 169 -11.12 -19.85 0.82
CA LEU A 169 -12.05 -20.94 0.48
C LEU A 169 -11.72 -22.26 1.17
N GLU A 170 -10.43 -22.59 1.31
CA GLU A 170 -9.99 -23.78 2.03
C GLU A 170 -10.35 -23.74 3.52
N ILE A 171 -10.31 -22.54 4.14
CA ILE A 171 -10.68 -22.34 5.54
C ILE A 171 -12.20 -22.38 5.71
N GLU A 172 -12.93 -21.65 4.87
CA GLU A 172 -14.38 -21.60 4.90
C GLU A 172 -14.93 -21.45 3.48
N ASP A 173 -15.62 -22.50 3.04
CA ASP A 173 -16.18 -22.58 1.71
C ASP A 173 -17.45 -21.73 1.58
N ARG A 174 -17.37 -20.63 0.82
CA ARG A 174 -18.47 -19.67 0.61
C ARG A 174 -18.73 -19.43 -0.86
N GLU A 175 -20.02 -19.35 -1.21
CA GLU A 175 -20.45 -19.12 -2.59
C GLU A 175 -19.89 -17.80 -3.16
N GLU A 176 -19.86 -16.73 -2.36
CA GLU A 176 -19.32 -15.44 -2.83
C GLU A 176 -17.83 -15.51 -3.15
N LEU A 177 -17.05 -16.26 -2.35
CA LEU A 177 -15.62 -16.46 -2.57
C LEU A 177 -15.36 -17.36 -3.79
N ARG A 178 -16.19 -18.38 -4.03
CA ARG A 178 -16.09 -19.21 -5.24
C ARG A 178 -16.34 -18.37 -6.47
N ALA A 179 -17.43 -17.60 -6.49
CA ALA A 179 -17.75 -16.71 -7.59
C ALA A 179 -16.64 -15.68 -7.85
N PHE A 180 -16.03 -15.15 -6.77
CA PHE A 180 -14.90 -14.24 -6.90
C PHE A 180 -13.64 -14.93 -7.46
N SER A 181 -13.30 -16.13 -6.98
CA SER A 181 -12.18 -16.92 -7.54
C SER A 181 -12.38 -17.24 -9.02
N GLU A 182 -13.60 -17.57 -9.44
CA GLU A 182 -13.95 -17.81 -10.86
C GLU A 182 -13.86 -16.53 -11.69
N LYS A 183 -14.27 -15.36 -11.15
CA LYS A 183 -14.06 -14.06 -11.80
C LYS A 183 -12.58 -13.85 -12.11
N ILE A 184 -11.71 -14.07 -11.11
CA ILE A 184 -10.26 -13.92 -11.25
C ILE A 184 -9.71 -14.91 -12.28
N ARG A 185 -10.12 -16.19 -12.20
CA ARG A 185 -9.70 -17.23 -13.17
C ARG A 185 -10.12 -16.88 -14.59
N LYS A 186 -11.35 -16.42 -14.81
CA LYS A 186 -11.83 -16.00 -16.14
C LYS A 186 -11.03 -14.82 -16.70
N GLN A 187 -10.69 -13.85 -15.85
CA GLN A 187 -9.84 -12.72 -16.24
C GLN A 187 -8.44 -13.21 -16.64
N MET A 188 -7.89 -14.19 -15.91
CA MET A 188 -6.61 -14.82 -16.25
C MET A 188 -6.70 -15.73 -17.49
N GLU A 189 -7.84 -16.39 -17.72
CA GLU A 189 -8.07 -17.30 -18.85
C GLU A 189 -8.28 -16.53 -20.17
N GLY A 190 -8.80 -15.29 -20.11
CA GLY A 190 -8.86 -14.40 -21.26
C GLY A 190 -7.49 -14.13 -21.90
N GLU A 191 -6.39 -14.31 -21.16
CA GLU A 191 -5.01 -14.18 -21.65
C GLU A 191 -4.40 -15.53 -22.09
N LYS A 192 -5.08 -16.67 -21.92
CA LYS A 192 -4.51 -18.02 -22.09
C LYS A 192 -4.26 -18.40 -23.55
N ASP A 193 -5.14 -17.96 -24.44
CA ASP A 193 -5.03 -18.21 -25.89
C ASP A 193 -4.18 -17.15 -26.60
N PHE A 194 -3.50 -16.27 -25.85
CA PHE A 194 -2.66 -15.24 -26.44
C PHE A 194 -1.41 -15.89 -27.02
N PHE A 195 -1.01 -15.41 -28.19
CA PHE A 195 0.28 -15.78 -28.75
C PHE A 195 1.40 -15.13 -27.96
N GLU A 196 2.53 -15.83 -27.81
CA GLU A 196 3.73 -15.32 -27.15
C GLU A 196 4.80 -15.01 -28.21
N GLN A 197 5.31 -13.78 -28.17
CA GLN A 197 6.53 -13.37 -28.85
C GLN A 197 7.55 -12.91 -27.81
N ARG A 198 8.78 -13.41 -27.89
CA ARG A 198 9.89 -12.92 -27.06
C ARG A 198 10.62 -11.77 -27.76
N GLY A 199 10.75 -10.67 -27.05
CA GLY A 199 11.61 -9.53 -27.42
C GLY A 199 12.93 -9.56 -26.64
N SER A 200 13.68 -8.45 -26.68
CA SER A 200 14.97 -8.34 -26.01
C SER A 200 14.83 -8.27 -24.49
N HIS A 201 13.83 -7.53 -24.02
CA HIS A 201 13.53 -7.32 -22.60
C HIS A 201 12.09 -7.66 -22.22
N PHE A 202 11.30 -8.16 -23.16
CA PHE A 202 9.87 -8.36 -22.99
C PHE A 202 9.42 -9.77 -23.41
N ARG A 203 8.41 -10.29 -22.70
CA ARG A 203 7.57 -11.38 -23.20
C ARG A 203 6.23 -10.79 -23.58
N ILE A 204 5.94 -10.75 -24.88
CA ILE A 204 4.78 -10.09 -25.44
C ILE A 204 3.70 -11.15 -25.68
N PHE A 205 2.63 -11.07 -24.90
CA PHE A 205 1.42 -11.84 -25.06
C PHE A 205 0.42 -10.99 -25.84
N TYR A 206 -0.17 -11.50 -26.91
CA TYR A 206 -1.12 -10.73 -27.71
C TYR A 206 -2.32 -11.54 -28.19
N SER A 207 -3.47 -10.87 -28.30
CA SER A 207 -4.69 -11.51 -28.77
C SER A 207 -4.52 -12.06 -30.20
N PRO A 208 -5.08 -13.24 -30.53
CA PRO A 208 -4.91 -13.86 -31.84
C PRO A 208 -5.37 -13.04 -33.04
N ASP A 209 -6.29 -12.11 -32.81
CA ASP A 209 -6.86 -11.20 -33.80
C ASP A 209 -6.04 -9.91 -34.00
N LEU A 210 -4.94 -9.72 -33.25
CA LEU A 210 -4.07 -8.56 -33.42
C LEU A 210 -3.11 -8.77 -34.61
N PRO A 211 -3.01 -7.81 -35.56
CA PRO A 211 -2.12 -7.95 -36.70
C PRO A 211 -0.64 -8.09 -36.30
N ALA A 212 0.07 -9.05 -36.90
CA ALA A 212 1.49 -9.32 -36.59
C ALA A 212 2.40 -8.10 -36.81
N GLN A 213 2.06 -7.23 -37.77
CA GLN A 213 2.77 -5.97 -38.01
C GLN A 213 2.63 -5.01 -36.84
N SER A 214 1.44 -4.93 -36.23
CA SER A 214 1.18 -4.12 -35.04
C SER A 214 2.01 -4.63 -33.86
N VAL A 215 2.05 -5.95 -33.64
CA VAL A 215 2.85 -6.58 -32.59
C VAL A 215 4.34 -6.25 -32.77
N SER A 216 4.87 -6.41 -33.99
CA SER A 216 6.27 -6.10 -34.30
C SER A 216 6.62 -4.63 -34.06
N THR A 217 5.69 -3.72 -34.40
CA THR A 217 5.84 -2.28 -34.19
C THR A 217 5.85 -1.94 -32.70
N ILE A 218 4.98 -2.56 -31.92
CA ILE A 218 4.90 -2.42 -30.46
C ILE A 218 6.16 -2.98 -29.79
N ALA A 219 6.65 -4.14 -30.23
CA ALA A 219 7.87 -4.76 -29.72
C ALA A 219 9.08 -3.81 -29.85
N TRP A 220 9.23 -3.18 -31.02
CA TRP A 220 10.29 -2.18 -31.23
C TRP A 220 10.13 -0.95 -30.33
N LYS A 221 8.90 -0.43 -30.16
CA LYS A 221 8.61 0.71 -29.26
C LYS A 221 8.88 0.37 -27.79
N LEU A 222 8.53 -0.84 -27.35
CA LEU A 222 8.81 -1.36 -26.02
C LEU A 222 10.31 -1.40 -25.74
N ASP A 223 11.11 -1.98 -26.65
CA ASP A 223 12.57 -2.03 -26.52
C ASP A 223 13.18 -0.61 -26.52
N ARG A 224 12.67 0.31 -27.35
CA ARG A 224 13.10 1.70 -27.36
C ARG A 224 12.80 2.43 -26.04
N ALA A 225 11.59 2.26 -25.50
CA ALA A 225 11.21 2.80 -24.20
C ALA A 225 12.11 2.22 -23.10
N TYR A 226 12.28 0.90 -23.05
CA TYR A 226 13.13 0.24 -22.06
C TYR A 226 14.56 0.79 -22.07
N GLU A 227 15.17 0.93 -23.24
CA GLU A 227 16.55 1.40 -23.33
C GLU A 227 16.68 2.87 -22.93
N SER A 228 15.71 3.72 -23.31
CA SER A 228 15.64 5.11 -22.86
C SER A 228 15.58 5.19 -21.33
N HIS A 229 14.71 4.39 -20.71
CA HIS A 229 14.51 4.38 -19.26
C HIS A 229 15.74 3.82 -18.53
N ARG A 230 16.38 2.78 -19.09
CA ARG A 230 17.62 2.21 -18.57
C ARG A 230 18.75 3.23 -18.56
N MET A 231 18.92 3.99 -19.64
CA MET A 231 19.90 5.05 -19.71
C MET A 231 19.59 6.17 -18.71
N ALA A 232 18.33 6.60 -18.63
CA ALA A 232 17.88 7.65 -17.71
C ALA A 232 18.07 7.24 -16.24
N LEU A 233 17.63 6.05 -15.83
CA LEU A 233 17.63 5.63 -14.42
C LEU A 233 18.92 4.90 -14.00
N GLY A 234 19.78 4.51 -14.94
CA GLY A 234 21.06 3.86 -14.63
C GLY A 234 20.92 2.47 -14.01
N GLY A 235 19.75 1.85 -14.16
CA GLY A 235 19.39 0.52 -13.70
C GLY A 235 18.24 -0.02 -14.55
N ALA A 236 17.91 -1.29 -14.42
CA ALA A 236 16.85 -1.93 -15.18
C ALA A 236 16.05 -2.92 -14.33
N PRO A 237 14.80 -3.23 -14.71
CA PRO A 237 14.03 -4.31 -14.13
C PRO A 237 14.76 -5.65 -14.24
N LYS A 238 14.55 -6.53 -13.26
CA LYS A 238 15.13 -7.87 -13.24
C LYS A 238 14.32 -8.80 -14.13
N GLY A 239 14.96 -9.29 -15.19
CA GLY A 239 14.36 -10.27 -16.11
C GLY A 239 13.49 -9.62 -17.18
N GLU A 240 12.71 -10.45 -17.87
CA GLU A 240 11.82 -10.03 -18.96
C GLU A 240 10.51 -9.47 -18.40
N ILE A 241 10.09 -8.29 -18.86
CA ILE A 241 8.81 -7.66 -18.50
C ILE A 241 7.69 -8.25 -19.37
N PRO A 242 6.65 -8.86 -18.79
CA PRO A 242 5.48 -9.26 -19.55
C PRO A 242 4.72 -8.04 -20.12
N ALA A 243 4.42 -8.05 -21.41
CA ALA A 243 3.53 -7.09 -22.06
C ALA A 243 2.32 -7.83 -22.62
N VAL A 244 1.11 -7.37 -22.33
CA VAL A 244 -0.15 -8.03 -22.75
C VAL A 244 -0.94 -7.07 -23.64
N LEU A 245 -1.14 -7.45 -24.90
CA LEU A 245 -1.74 -6.63 -25.94
C LEU A 245 -3.13 -7.14 -26.28
N TYR A 246 -4.14 -6.27 -26.14
CA TYR A 246 -5.53 -6.58 -26.45
C TYR A 246 -5.90 -5.97 -27.79
N SER A 247 -6.68 -6.67 -28.60
CA SER A 247 -7.16 -6.16 -29.90
C SER A 247 -8.28 -5.13 -29.84
N SER A 248 -8.84 -4.85 -28.65
CA SER A 248 -9.82 -3.77 -28.49
C SER A 248 -9.86 -3.22 -27.06
N ARG A 249 -10.32 -1.96 -26.94
CA ARG A 249 -10.57 -1.32 -25.64
C ARG A 249 -11.67 -2.02 -24.85
N ASP A 250 -12.69 -2.58 -25.50
CA ASP A 250 -13.77 -3.28 -24.81
C ASP A 250 -13.32 -4.59 -24.18
N LYS A 251 -12.46 -5.35 -24.88
CA LYS A 251 -11.82 -6.56 -24.33
C LYS A 251 -10.92 -6.21 -23.14
N PHE A 252 -10.23 -5.07 -23.21
CA PHE A 252 -9.38 -4.57 -22.12
C PHE A 252 -10.19 -4.07 -20.91
N ALA A 253 -11.22 -3.25 -21.13
CA ALA A 253 -12.07 -2.70 -20.07
C ALA A 253 -12.90 -3.78 -19.38
N GLY A 254 -13.50 -4.70 -20.16
CA GLY A 254 -14.31 -5.80 -19.64
C GLY A 254 -13.50 -6.85 -18.85
N THR A 255 -12.18 -6.89 -19.05
CA THR A 255 -11.29 -7.74 -18.24
C THR A 255 -10.83 -7.06 -16.97
N HIS A 256 -10.70 -5.73 -16.91
CA HIS A 256 -10.01 -5.05 -15.80
C HIS A 256 -10.90 -4.16 -14.91
N ASP A 257 -12.22 -4.14 -15.10
CA ASP A 257 -13.16 -3.34 -14.29
C ASP A 257 -12.80 -1.84 -14.28
N LEU A 258 -12.23 -1.36 -15.39
CA LEU A 258 -11.73 0.01 -15.54
C LEU A 258 -12.79 0.91 -16.17
N THR A 259 -12.67 2.21 -15.88
CA THR A 259 -13.38 3.21 -16.68
C THR A 259 -12.89 3.15 -18.14
N SER A 260 -13.77 3.46 -19.10
CA SER A 260 -13.52 3.41 -20.55
C SER A 260 -12.38 4.29 -21.07
N ASN A 261 -11.74 5.07 -20.19
CA ASN A 261 -10.74 6.09 -20.52
C ASN A 261 -9.29 5.66 -20.22
N VAL A 262 -9.09 4.48 -19.63
CA VAL A 262 -7.73 3.98 -19.33
C VAL A 262 -7.05 3.52 -20.62
N VAL A 263 -5.91 4.12 -20.94
CA VAL A 263 -5.21 3.94 -22.23
C VAL A 263 -4.12 2.86 -22.16
N GLY A 264 -3.64 2.52 -20.95
CA GLY A 264 -2.69 1.46 -20.63
C GLY A 264 -2.66 1.25 -19.12
N ILE A 265 -2.14 0.10 -18.65
CA ILE A 265 -1.89 -0.17 -17.22
C ILE A 265 -0.65 -1.02 -17.02
N PHE A 266 0.17 -0.64 -16.05
CA PHE A 266 1.11 -1.51 -15.38
C PHE A 266 0.51 -2.07 -14.08
N SER A 267 0.25 -3.38 -14.04
CA SER A 267 -0.19 -4.09 -12.85
C SER A 267 0.38 -5.50 -12.81
N ASP A 268 0.73 -5.99 -11.61
CA ASP A 268 1.27 -7.35 -11.38
C ASP A 268 2.63 -7.60 -12.01
N GLY A 269 3.37 -6.52 -12.28
CA GLY A 269 4.59 -6.60 -13.06
C GLY A 269 4.34 -6.74 -14.57
N LYS A 270 3.10 -6.65 -15.06
CA LYS A 270 2.80 -6.68 -16.49
C LYS A 270 2.38 -5.31 -17.01
N VAL A 271 2.91 -4.94 -18.17
CA VAL A 271 2.37 -3.85 -19.00
C VAL A 271 1.17 -4.40 -19.77
N ARG A 272 0.04 -3.70 -19.76
CA ARG A 272 -1.18 -4.09 -20.48
C ARG A 272 -1.68 -2.92 -21.32
N LEU A 273 -1.96 -3.19 -22.60
CA LEU A 273 -2.34 -2.14 -23.54
C LEU A 273 -3.44 -2.60 -24.51
N PRO A 274 -4.55 -1.86 -24.66
CA PRO A 274 -5.46 -2.03 -25.78
C PRO A 274 -4.89 -1.38 -27.05
N ILE A 275 -4.86 -2.13 -28.15
CA ILE A 275 -4.46 -1.64 -29.47
C ILE A 275 -5.74 -1.39 -30.28
N PRO A 276 -6.02 -0.15 -30.68
CA PRO A 276 -7.17 0.15 -31.53
C PRO A 276 -6.93 -0.33 -32.97
N ASP A 277 -8.02 -0.52 -33.73
CA ASP A 277 -7.97 -0.94 -35.14
C ASP A 277 -7.20 0.06 -36.03
N GLU A 278 -7.27 1.34 -35.70
CA GLU A 278 -6.51 2.43 -36.31
C GLU A 278 -5.56 3.04 -35.28
N PRO A 279 -4.32 2.54 -35.18
CA PRO A 279 -3.35 2.98 -34.18
C PRO A 279 -2.81 4.37 -34.46
N ASP A 280 -2.97 5.28 -33.49
CA ASP A 280 -2.08 6.43 -33.36
C ASP A 280 -0.77 5.95 -32.73
N TRP A 281 0.23 5.69 -33.56
CA TRP A 281 1.51 5.14 -33.13
C TRP A 281 2.33 6.06 -32.23
N GLU A 282 2.09 7.37 -32.27
CA GLU A 282 2.77 8.32 -31.40
C GLU A 282 2.12 8.30 -30.00
N ALA A 283 0.79 8.35 -29.94
CA ALA A 283 0.05 8.24 -28.67
C ALA A 283 0.28 6.88 -27.98
N ILE A 284 0.29 5.78 -28.75
CA ILE A 284 0.61 4.45 -28.24
C ILE A 284 2.03 4.40 -27.69
N GLU A 285 2.99 5.03 -28.37
CA GLU A 285 4.36 5.04 -27.90
C GLU A 285 4.51 5.79 -26.57
N GLN A 286 3.87 6.94 -26.43
CA GLN A 286 3.86 7.68 -25.17
C GLN A 286 3.26 6.84 -24.04
N THR A 287 2.15 6.14 -24.32
CA THR A 287 1.51 5.24 -23.36
C THR A 287 2.43 4.07 -22.99
N LEU A 288 3.03 3.39 -23.97
CA LEU A 288 3.99 2.30 -23.70
C LEU A 288 5.18 2.79 -22.88
N SER A 289 5.71 3.96 -23.21
CA SER A 289 6.80 4.60 -22.48
C SER A 289 6.42 4.85 -21.02
N HIS A 290 5.20 5.36 -20.77
CA HIS A 290 4.64 5.56 -19.43
C HIS A 290 4.49 4.23 -18.66
N GLU A 291 3.88 3.20 -19.25
CA GLU A 291 3.70 1.92 -18.56
C GLU A 291 5.03 1.19 -18.29
N VAL A 292 5.99 1.30 -19.20
CA VAL A 292 7.35 0.78 -18.98
C VAL A 292 8.05 1.55 -17.87
N ALA A 293 7.80 2.86 -17.72
CA ALA A 293 8.34 3.63 -16.62
C ALA A 293 7.91 3.06 -15.26
N HIS A 294 6.64 2.71 -15.08
CA HIS A 294 6.17 2.08 -13.85
C HIS A 294 6.91 0.77 -13.54
N ALA A 295 7.23 -0.05 -14.55
CA ALA A 295 8.03 -1.26 -14.35
C ALA A 295 9.43 -0.96 -13.78
N PHE A 296 10.08 0.10 -14.29
CA PHE A 296 11.37 0.56 -13.77
C PHE A 296 11.23 1.12 -12.35
N LEU A 297 10.23 1.95 -12.11
CA LEU A 297 10.00 2.57 -10.80
C LEU A 297 9.72 1.49 -9.75
N PHE A 298 8.90 0.50 -10.06
CA PHE A 298 8.61 -0.64 -9.19
C PHE A 298 9.89 -1.41 -8.80
N ASP A 299 10.75 -1.76 -9.76
CA ASP A 299 11.95 -2.56 -9.48
C ASP A 299 13.11 -1.75 -8.86
N LEU A 300 13.24 -0.48 -9.22
CA LEU A 300 14.33 0.39 -8.76
C LEU A 300 14.00 1.17 -7.49
N GLY A 301 12.73 1.47 -7.25
CA GLY A 301 12.26 2.22 -6.08
C GLY A 301 11.38 1.43 -5.12
N GLY A 302 10.84 0.28 -5.52
CA GLY A 302 10.01 -0.55 -4.65
C GLY A 302 8.56 -0.07 -4.53
N PRO A 303 7.73 -0.77 -3.74
CA PRO A 303 6.29 -0.48 -3.62
C PRO A 303 5.99 0.79 -2.81
N ASP A 304 6.95 1.33 -2.05
CA ASP A 304 6.73 2.44 -1.12
C ASP A 304 6.86 3.83 -1.76
N ILE A 305 7.02 3.91 -3.09
CA ILE A 305 7.07 5.18 -3.81
C ILE A 305 5.68 5.86 -3.73
N PRO A 306 5.60 7.12 -3.28
CA PRO A 306 4.33 7.86 -3.27
C PRO A 306 3.73 7.96 -4.67
N VAL A 307 2.40 7.84 -4.78
CA VAL A 307 1.71 7.88 -6.08
C VAL A 307 2.01 9.13 -6.86
N TRP A 308 2.03 10.30 -6.22
CA TRP A 308 2.37 11.55 -6.92
C TRP A 308 3.75 11.49 -7.58
N LEU A 309 4.72 10.84 -6.93
CA LEU A 309 6.07 10.72 -7.46
C LEU A 309 6.13 9.64 -8.54
N ASN A 310 5.42 8.52 -8.36
CA ASN A 310 5.35 7.44 -9.33
C ASN A 310 4.75 7.93 -10.66
N GLU A 311 3.55 8.53 -10.62
CA GLU A 311 2.88 9.13 -11.77
C GLU A 311 3.69 10.27 -12.38
N GLY A 312 4.21 11.17 -11.54
CA GLY A 312 5.01 12.31 -12.00
C GLY A 312 6.28 11.89 -12.73
N LEU A 313 6.97 10.85 -12.23
CA LEU A 313 8.16 10.30 -12.89
C LEU A 313 7.82 9.49 -14.13
N ALA A 314 6.73 8.72 -14.12
CA ALA A 314 6.28 7.97 -15.29
C ALA A 314 5.96 8.92 -16.45
N GLU A 315 5.21 9.99 -16.18
CA GLU A 315 4.99 11.08 -17.14
C GLU A 315 6.30 11.77 -17.56
N PHE A 316 7.18 12.10 -16.61
CA PHE A 316 8.45 12.75 -16.93
C PHE A 316 9.34 11.93 -17.87
N LEU A 317 9.38 10.62 -17.68
CA LEU A 317 10.18 9.70 -18.51
C LEU A 317 9.50 9.39 -19.84
N SER A 318 8.17 9.47 -19.93
CA SER A 318 7.42 9.09 -21.13
C SER A 318 7.38 10.16 -22.21
N VAL A 319 7.09 11.41 -21.83
CA VAL A 319 6.89 12.55 -22.75
C VAL A 319 8.03 13.56 -22.70
N GLY A 320 8.95 13.44 -21.72
CA GLY A 320 10.09 14.33 -21.59
C GLY A 320 9.77 15.70 -20.95
N PRO A 321 10.76 16.60 -20.84
CA PRO A 321 10.65 17.83 -20.05
C PRO A 321 9.78 18.93 -20.67
N ASP A 322 9.28 18.77 -21.89
CA ASP A 322 8.58 19.83 -22.63
C ASP A 322 7.07 19.62 -22.73
N ARG A 323 6.51 18.60 -22.07
CA ARG A 323 5.06 18.36 -22.02
C ARG A 323 4.34 19.60 -21.44
N PRO A 324 3.32 20.14 -22.13
CA PRO A 324 2.52 21.26 -21.63
C PRO A 324 1.75 20.89 -20.36
N THR A 325 1.76 21.77 -19.36
CA THR A 325 1.03 21.60 -18.09
C THR A 325 -0.24 22.45 -18.07
N ARG A 326 -1.14 22.25 -19.06
CA ARG A 326 -2.27 23.17 -19.35
C ARG A 326 -3.19 23.42 -18.15
N SER A 327 -3.44 22.41 -17.32
CA SER A 327 -4.32 22.54 -16.15
C SER A 327 -3.62 23.33 -15.04
N LEU A 328 -2.33 23.10 -14.86
CA LEU A 328 -1.50 23.87 -13.94
C LEU A 328 -1.35 25.33 -14.40
N ASP A 329 -1.09 25.56 -15.68
CA ASP A 329 -0.96 26.90 -16.24
C ASP A 329 -2.27 27.67 -16.10
N ARG A 330 -3.41 27.03 -16.40
CA ARG A 330 -4.73 27.61 -16.13
C ARG A 330 -4.93 27.95 -14.65
N ALA A 331 -4.64 27.02 -13.74
CA ALA A 331 -4.79 27.26 -12.30
C ALA A 331 -3.94 28.45 -11.82
N ARG A 332 -2.76 28.63 -12.40
CA ARG A 332 -1.89 29.78 -12.11
C ARG A 332 -2.42 31.10 -12.67
N GLU A 333 -3.06 31.08 -13.83
CA GLU A 333 -3.68 32.25 -14.46
C GLU A 333 -4.94 32.69 -13.72
N THR A 334 -5.76 31.74 -13.27
CA THR A 334 -7.03 31.99 -12.56
C THR A 334 -6.85 32.23 -11.06
N GLY A 335 -5.70 31.85 -10.49
CA GLY A 335 -5.45 31.90 -9.05
C GLY A 335 -6.15 30.78 -8.28
N ASP A 336 -6.46 29.67 -8.96
CA ASP A 336 -7.04 28.48 -8.33
C ASP A 336 -6.03 27.86 -7.35
N ALA A 337 -6.56 27.29 -6.26
CA ALA A 337 -5.74 26.62 -5.27
C ALA A 337 -5.08 25.37 -5.85
N LEU A 338 -3.75 25.29 -5.77
CA LEU A 338 -2.98 24.09 -6.09
C LEU A 338 -3.19 23.02 -5.02
N VAL A 339 -3.07 21.76 -5.41
CA VAL A 339 -3.11 20.62 -4.49
C VAL A 339 -1.78 20.55 -3.72
N PRO A 340 -1.76 20.57 -2.38
CA PRO A 340 -0.53 20.37 -1.62
C PRO A 340 0.10 19.01 -1.91
N ILE A 341 1.44 18.91 -1.94
CA ILE A 341 2.19 17.67 -2.23
C ILE A 341 1.73 16.51 -1.35
N LYS A 342 1.55 16.77 -0.05
CA LYS A 342 1.05 15.79 0.92
C LYS A 342 -0.33 15.21 0.58
N ASP A 343 -1.14 15.92 -0.21
CA ASP A 343 -2.50 15.54 -0.61
C ASP A 343 -2.56 15.07 -2.08
N LEU A 344 -1.44 15.13 -2.82
CA LEU A 344 -1.39 14.75 -4.24
C LEU A 344 -1.65 13.27 -4.44
N SER A 345 -1.01 12.41 -3.65
CA SER A 345 -1.20 10.95 -3.75
C SER A 345 -2.67 10.58 -3.56
N ASP A 346 -3.33 11.14 -2.54
CA ASP A 346 -4.74 10.88 -2.26
C ASP A 346 -5.65 11.41 -3.38
N THR A 347 -5.31 12.58 -3.93
CA THR A 347 -6.07 13.17 -5.06
C THR A 347 -5.94 12.33 -6.32
N LEU A 348 -4.75 11.83 -6.65
CA LEU A 348 -4.48 11.02 -7.84
C LEU A 348 -5.15 9.65 -7.80
N ARG A 349 -5.29 9.07 -6.62
CA ARG A 349 -6.02 7.80 -6.42
C ARG A 349 -7.53 7.95 -6.53
N ASN A 350 -8.07 9.16 -6.46
CA ASN A 350 -9.49 9.39 -6.67
C ASN A 350 -9.81 9.32 -8.17
N PHE A 351 -10.15 8.13 -8.66
CA PHE A 351 -10.44 7.86 -10.08
C PHE A 351 -11.67 8.58 -10.65
N LYS A 352 -12.37 9.42 -9.86
CA LYS A 352 -13.43 10.28 -10.38
C LYS A 352 -12.80 11.38 -11.21
N ASN A 353 -12.77 11.16 -12.53
CA ASN A 353 -12.26 12.12 -13.50
C ASN A 353 -12.95 13.48 -13.33
N ASN A 354 -12.26 14.39 -12.65
CA ASN A 354 -12.66 15.76 -12.44
C ASN A 354 -11.45 16.67 -12.62
N THR A 355 -11.69 17.96 -12.77
CA THR A 355 -10.66 18.97 -13.04
C THR A 355 -9.52 18.98 -12.01
N LYS A 356 -9.78 18.56 -10.76
CA LYS A 356 -8.78 18.48 -9.69
C LYS A 356 -7.79 17.32 -9.90
N VAL A 357 -8.26 16.18 -10.40
CA VAL A 357 -7.40 15.02 -10.71
C VAL A 357 -6.48 15.36 -11.89
N THR A 358 -7.01 15.97 -12.95
CA THR A 358 -6.19 16.42 -14.10
C THR A 358 -5.13 17.44 -13.67
N LEU A 359 -5.48 18.37 -12.77
CA LEU A 359 -4.53 19.30 -12.18
C LEU A 359 -3.45 18.57 -11.37
N ALA A 360 -3.82 17.57 -10.56
CA ALA A 360 -2.88 16.80 -9.76
C ALA A 360 -1.85 16.05 -10.62
N TYR A 361 -2.24 15.50 -11.78
CA TYR A 361 -1.30 14.91 -12.74
C TYR A 361 -0.31 15.95 -13.30
N ASP A 362 -0.79 17.14 -13.70
CA ASP A 362 0.08 18.22 -14.18
C ASP A 362 1.04 18.71 -13.09
N GLN A 363 0.58 18.77 -11.83
CA GLN A 363 1.42 19.12 -10.67
C GLN A 363 2.49 18.05 -10.41
N ALA A 364 2.10 16.78 -10.31
CA ALA A 364 3.02 15.66 -10.09
C ALA A 364 4.16 15.63 -11.12
N PHE A 365 3.80 15.77 -12.40
CA PHE A 365 4.75 15.89 -13.49
C PHE A 365 5.66 17.12 -13.34
N SER A 366 5.09 18.30 -13.06
CA SER A 366 5.86 19.54 -12.87
C SER A 366 6.83 19.46 -11.67
N ILE A 367 6.47 18.77 -10.60
CA ILE A 367 7.34 18.54 -9.45
C ILE A 367 8.49 17.61 -9.83
N ALA A 368 8.22 16.53 -10.58
CA ALA A 368 9.27 15.65 -11.10
C ALA A 368 10.27 16.42 -11.98
N GLN A 369 9.78 17.31 -12.85
CA GLN A 369 10.63 18.22 -13.61
C GLN A 369 11.48 19.13 -12.72
N PHE A 370 10.88 19.71 -11.68
CA PHE A 370 11.59 20.58 -10.74
C PHE A 370 12.70 19.82 -10.02
N ILE A 371 12.43 18.62 -9.54
CA ILE A 371 13.43 17.77 -8.88
C ILE A 371 14.57 17.46 -9.87
N HIS A 372 14.23 17.07 -11.11
CA HIS A 372 15.21 16.82 -12.15
C HIS A 372 16.07 18.06 -12.46
N ALA A 373 15.45 19.22 -12.64
CA ALA A 373 16.14 20.47 -12.95
C ALA A 373 17.08 20.90 -11.80
N ARG A 374 16.67 20.69 -10.55
CA ARG A 374 17.40 21.15 -9.36
C ARG A 374 18.50 20.20 -8.89
N PHE A 375 18.26 18.89 -8.99
CA PHE A 375 19.11 17.83 -8.42
C PHE A 375 19.70 16.88 -9.47
N GLY A 376 19.33 17.06 -10.75
CA GLY A 376 19.72 16.20 -11.85
C GLY A 376 19.13 14.80 -11.75
N ILE A 377 19.42 14.00 -12.77
CA ILE A 377 19.01 12.59 -12.82
C ILE A 377 19.55 11.77 -11.63
N PHE A 378 20.72 12.13 -11.08
CA PHE A 378 21.27 11.48 -9.89
C PHE A 378 20.43 11.73 -8.63
N GLY A 379 19.77 12.90 -8.51
CA GLY A 379 18.83 13.17 -7.43
C GLY A 379 17.66 12.19 -7.46
N LEU A 380 17.06 11.99 -8.64
CA LEU A 380 15.98 11.04 -8.85
C LEU A 380 16.41 9.60 -8.52
N ARG A 381 17.60 9.18 -8.97
CA ARG A 381 18.13 7.84 -8.68
C ARG A 381 18.36 7.61 -7.18
N ARG A 382 18.85 8.61 -6.45
CA ARG A 382 19.00 8.53 -4.98
C ARG A 382 17.65 8.41 -4.28
N LEU A 383 16.66 9.16 -4.75
CA LEU A 383 15.30 9.13 -4.22
C LEU A 383 14.67 7.74 -4.40
N LEU A 384 14.75 7.16 -5.60
CA LEU A 384 14.31 5.78 -5.85
C LEU A 384 15.05 4.79 -4.94
N LYS A 385 16.38 4.90 -4.82
CA LYS A 385 17.15 4.02 -3.94
C LYS A 385 16.71 4.13 -2.47
N ALA A 386 16.37 5.32 -1.98
CA ALA A 386 15.89 5.51 -0.62
C ALA A 386 14.55 4.79 -0.39
N PHE A 387 13.60 4.89 -1.32
CA PHE A 387 12.35 4.12 -1.25
C PHE A 387 12.59 2.62 -1.31
N LYS A 388 13.52 2.17 -2.16
CA LYS A 388 13.89 0.76 -2.24
C LYS A 388 14.49 0.21 -0.95
N ASP A 389 15.10 1.08 -0.14
CA ASP A 389 15.62 0.76 1.19
C ASP A 389 14.56 0.87 2.29
N GLY A 390 13.28 1.01 1.94
CA GLY A 390 12.14 1.09 2.86
C GLY A 390 12.05 2.42 3.61
N ARG A 391 12.62 3.51 3.06
CA ARG A 391 12.48 4.84 3.65
C ARG A 391 11.09 5.39 3.35
N ARG A 392 10.47 5.99 4.37
CA ARG A 392 9.22 6.76 4.22
C ARG A 392 9.47 8.05 3.46
N GLU A 393 8.43 8.60 2.85
CA GLU A 393 8.49 9.81 2.00
C GLU A 393 9.30 10.96 2.62
N GLU A 394 8.94 11.38 3.84
CA GLU A 394 9.60 12.52 4.50
C GLU A 394 11.10 12.26 4.76
N ASP A 395 11.46 11.02 5.11
CA ASP A 395 12.86 10.63 5.33
C ASP A 395 13.63 10.56 4.01
N ALA A 396 13.01 10.02 2.96
CA ALA A 396 13.58 9.90 1.63
C ALA A 396 13.87 11.29 1.03
N LEU A 397 12.92 12.23 1.14
CA LEU A 397 13.10 13.61 0.69
C LEU A 397 14.24 14.32 1.45
N ARG A 398 14.26 14.22 2.77
CA ARG A 398 15.29 14.86 3.60
C ARG A 398 16.69 14.32 3.34
N GLN A 399 16.82 13.01 3.18
CA GLN A 399 18.13 12.37 2.97
C GLN A 399 18.68 12.60 1.57
N THR A 400 17.82 12.67 0.55
CA THR A 400 18.27 12.63 -0.86
C THR A 400 18.22 13.99 -1.56
N LEU A 401 17.23 14.81 -1.21
CA LEU A 401 17.00 16.15 -1.77
C LEU A 401 17.32 17.27 -0.77
N PHE A 402 17.62 16.94 0.50
CA PHE A 402 17.85 17.91 1.58
C PHE A 402 16.65 18.85 1.81
N MET A 403 15.43 18.34 1.58
CA MET A 403 14.18 19.09 1.71
C MET A 403 13.16 18.27 2.50
N SER A 404 12.35 18.94 3.32
CA SER A 404 11.07 18.39 3.78
C SER A 404 10.01 18.47 2.67
N SER A 405 8.88 17.78 2.82
CA SER A 405 7.73 17.97 1.93
C SER A 405 7.32 19.45 1.81
N ASP A 406 7.28 20.18 2.92
CA ASP A 406 6.93 21.62 2.91
C ASP A 406 7.96 22.49 2.17
N MET A 407 9.25 22.19 2.32
CA MET A 407 10.32 22.90 1.59
C MET A 407 10.26 22.60 0.10
N LEU A 408 9.96 21.35 -0.27
CA LEU A 408 9.76 20.96 -1.66
C LEU A 408 8.58 21.71 -2.27
N GLN A 409 7.42 21.75 -1.57
CA GLN A 409 6.24 22.51 -1.99
C GLN A 409 6.59 23.97 -2.28
N GLN A 410 7.18 24.66 -1.29
CA GLN A 410 7.49 26.09 -1.42
C GLN A 410 8.49 26.37 -2.54
N SER A 411 9.53 25.53 -2.67
CA SER A 411 10.56 25.70 -3.69
C SER A 411 10.03 25.45 -5.10
N TRP A 412 9.18 24.43 -5.26
CA TRP A 412 8.52 24.13 -6.52
C TRP A 412 7.55 25.26 -6.91
N GLU A 413 6.67 25.70 -6.02
CA GLU A 413 5.75 26.81 -6.28
C GLU A 413 6.48 28.11 -6.64
N PHE A 414 7.61 28.39 -5.97
CA PHE A 414 8.46 29.53 -6.31
C PHE A 414 9.01 29.40 -7.73
N SER A 415 9.50 28.22 -8.12
CA SER A 415 10.03 27.97 -9.47
C SER A 415 8.98 28.16 -10.57
N LEU A 416 7.70 27.92 -10.28
CA LEU A 416 6.64 28.19 -11.24
C LEU A 416 6.55 29.69 -11.56
N ARG A 417 6.69 30.56 -10.56
CA ARG A 417 6.57 32.02 -10.72
C ARG A 417 7.66 32.61 -11.61
N GLU A 418 8.86 32.02 -11.61
CA GLU A 418 10.00 32.46 -12.41
C GLU A 418 9.90 32.06 -13.90
N ARG A 419 9.08 31.07 -14.27
CA ARG A 419 8.84 30.67 -15.66
C ARG A 419 7.86 31.59 -16.42
N ARG A 420 7.80 32.89 -16.09
CA ARG A 420 6.91 33.86 -16.75
C ARG A 420 7.51 34.45 -18.02
#